data_AF-A0A9D4C4Q5-F1
#
_entry.id   AF-A0A9D4C4Q5-F1
#
_cell.length_a   1.000
_cell.length_b   1.000
_cell.length_c   1.000
_cell.angle_alpha   90.00
_cell.angle_beta   90.00
_cell.angle_gamma   90.00
#
_symmetry.space_group_name_H-M   'P 1'
#
loop_
_entity.id
_entity.type
_entity.pdbx_description
1 polymer ?
#
loop_
_entity_poly.entity_id
_entity_poly.type
_entity_poly.pdbx_seq_one_letter_code
_entity_poly.pdbx_strand_id
1 'polypeptide(L)' 'MGAWENELFRRSYFRFVDDVWGLWTHGIEALKTFHTQGNEINPRIKLELRYSSEN' A
#
# COMPACT_ATOMS: atom_id res chain seq x y z
N MET A 1 11.99 9.67 0.61
CA MET A 1 10.57 9.38 0.87
C MET A 1 9.75 10.62 0.55
N GLY A 2 8.71 10.47 -0.25
CA GLY A 2 7.69 11.49 -0.46
C GLY A 2 6.75 11.61 0.74
N ALA A 3 6.06 12.75 0.84
CA ALA A 3 5.15 13.04 1.95
C ALA A 3 4.02 12.00 2.10
N TRP A 4 3.47 11.49 0.98
CA TRP A 4 2.38 10.51 0.98
C TRP A 4 2.80 9.13 1.52
N GLU A 5 4.05 8.71 1.28
CA GLU A 5 4.58 7.42 1.74
C GLU A 5 4.68 7.38 3.27
N ASN A 6 5.05 8.51 3.89
CA ASN A 6 5.10 8.63 5.34
C ASN A 6 3.70 8.57 6.00
N GLU A 7 2.67 9.01 5.27
CA GLU A 7 1.29 9.02 5.76
C GLU A 7 0.68 7.61 5.71
N LEU A 8 1.02 6.81 4.69
CA LEU A 8 0.54 5.44 4.52
C LEU A 8 1.38 4.40 5.29
N PHE A 9 2.70 4.46 5.19
CA PHE A 9 3.56 3.37 5.65
C PHE A 9 4.21 3.69 7.00
N ARG A 10 3.42 3.63 8.07
CA ARG A 10 3.88 3.83 9.46
C ARG A 10 4.65 2.64 10.06
N ARG A 11 4.78 1.51 9.36
CA ARG A 11 5.43 0.26 9.83
C ARG A 11 6.19 -0.46 8.72
N SER A 12 7.15 -1.30 9.11
CA SER A 12 8.11 -2.10 8.31
C SER A 12 7.75 -2.29 6.84
N TYR A 13 8.25 -1.40 5.99
CA TYR A 13 8.17 -1.50 4.54
C TYR A 13 9.57 -1.35 3.94
N PHE A 14 9.78 -1.93 2.77
CA PHE A 14 10.99 -1.79 1.97
C PHE A 14 10.60 -1.17 0.63
N ARG A 15 11.30 -0.09 0.24
CA ARG A 15 11.17 0.52 -1.08
C ARG A 15 12.36 0.14 -1.94
N PHE A 16 12.10 -0.39 -3.12
CA PHE A 16 13.13 -0.63 -4.14
C PHE A 16 12.73 0.12 -5.42
N VAL A 17 13.38 1.28 -5.64
CA VAL A 17 13.12 2.19 -6.77
C VAL A 17 11.65 2.63 -6.84
N ASP A 18 10.85 1.91 -7.62
CA ASP A 18 9.43 2.17 -7.89
C ASP A 18 8.49 1.20 -7.16
N ASP A 19 9.02 0.10 -6.62
CA ASP A 19 8.23 -0.91 -5.93
C ASP A 19 8.25 -0.71 -4.41
N VAL A 20 7.08 -0.85 -3.80
CA VAL A 20 6.91 -0.84 -2.34
C VAL A 20 6.42 -2.21 -1.89
N TRP A 21 7.20 -2.83 -1.01
CA TRP A 21 6.91 -4.15 -0.43
C TRP A 21 6.77 -4.02 1.08
N GLY A 22 5.81 -4.70 1.67
CA GLY A 22 5.58 -4.65 3.11
C GLY A 22 4.95 -5.93 3.63
N LEU A 23 5.26 -6.26 4.88
CA LEU A 23 4.57 -7.34 5.58
C LEU A 23 3.26 -6.79 6.14
N TRP A 24 2.13 -7.24 5.58
CA TRP A 24 0.82 -6.88 6.09
C TRP A 24 0.40 -7.82 7.21
N THR A 25 0.41 -7.32 8.45
CA THR A 25 0.11 -8.12 9.64
C THR A 25 -1.35 -8.03 10.11
N HIS A 26 -2.22 -7.36 9.35
CA HIS A 26 -3.64 -7.15 9.71
C HIS A 26 -4.55 -7.97 8.79
N GLY A 27 -5.85 -7.99 9.08
CA GLY A 27 -6.85 -8.69 8.26
C GLY A 27 -7.03 -8.07 6.87
N ILE A 28 -7.73 -8.82 6.00
CA ILE A 28 -8.01 -8.43 4.61
C ILE A 28 -8.87 -7.17 4.49
N GLU A 29 -9.78 -6.93 5.44
CA GLU A 29 -10.61 -5.71 5.46
C GLU A 29 -9.75 -4.47 5.66
N ALA A 30 -8.79 -4.52 6.59
CA ALA A 30 -7.85 -3.44 6.82
C ALA A 30 -6.97 -3.19 5.58
N LEU A 31 -6.62 -4.23 4.83
CA LEU A 31 -5.87 -4.11 3.58
C LEU A 31 -6.67 -3.38 2.50
N LYS A 32 -7.97 -3.67 2.37
CA LYS A 32 -8.87 -2.95 1.46
C LYS A 32 -8.99 -1.47 1.85
N THR A 33 -9.14 -1.18 3.14
CA THR A 33 -9.18 0.22 3.63
C THR A 33 -7.88 0.96 3.31
N PHE A 34 -6.73 0.31 3.53
CA PHE A 34 -5.41 0.86 3.18
C PHE A 34 -5.29 1.16 1.68
N HIS A 35 -5.73 0.24 0.83
CA HIS A 35 -5.74 0.41 -0.63
C HIS A 35 -6.61 1.59 -1.06
N THR A 36 -7.81 1.73 -0.49
CA THR A 36 -8.70 2.87 -0.77
C THR A 36 -8.05 4.19 -0.36
N GLN A 37 -7.55 4.28 0.88
CA GLN A 37 -6.89 5.48 1.41
C GLN A 37 -5.67 5.87 0.57
N GLY A 38 -4.85 4.89 0.16
CA GLY A 38 -3.69 5.17 -0.66
C GLY A 38 -4.03 5.77 -2.03
N ASN A 39 -5.13 5.31 -2.62
CA ASN A 39 -5.64 5.81 -3.89
C ASN A 39 -6.34 7.17 -3.80
N GLU A 40 -6.78 7.57 -2.61
CA GLU A 40 -7.34 8.90 -2.32
C GLU A 40 -6.25 9.95 -2.10
N ILE A 41 -5.15 9.58 -1.42
CA ILE A 41 -4.05 10.49 -1.08
C ILE A 41 -3.29 10.96 -2.33
N ASN A 42 -3.05 10.06 -3.30
CA ASN A 42 -2.31 10.41 -4.51
C ASN A 42 -3.12 10.15 -5.78
N PRO A 43 -3.66 11.20 -6.44
CA PRO A 43 -4.44 11.01 -7.66
C PRO A 43 -3.60 10.58 -8.87
N ARG A 44 -2.26 10.70 -8.82
CA ARG A 44 -1.35 10.37 -9.92
C ARG A 44 -0.76 8.97 -9.81
N ILE A 45 -0.68 8.41 -8.61
CA ILE A 45 -0.13 7.07 -8.37
C ILE A 45 -1.28 6.20 -7.89
N LYS A 46 -1.70 5.25 -8.73
CA LYS A 46 -2.74 4.29 -8.38
C LYS A 46 -2.12 3.01 -7.84
N LEU A 47 -2.54 2.63 -6.63
CA LEU A 47 -2.18 1.34 -6.04
C LEU A 47 -3.13 0.26 -6.59
N GLU A 48 -2.58 -0.88 -6.97
CA GLU A 48 -3.36 -2.07 -7.31
C GLU A 48 -3.33 -3.07 -6.14
N LEU A 49 -4.43 -3.79 -5.94
CA LEU A 49 -4.52 -4.86 -4.94
C LEU A 49 -4.79 -6.19 -5.65
N ARG A 50 -3.90 -7.17 -5.47
CA ARG A 50 -3.99 -8.51 -6.08
C ARG A 50 -3.82 -9.57 -5.00
N TYR A 51 -4.60 -10.65 -5.07
CA TYR A 51 -4.52 -11.78 -4.14
C TYR A 51 -3.84 -12.98 -4.81
N SER A 52 -2.99 -13.68 -4.07
CA SER A 52 -2.26 -14.85 -4.60
C SER A 52 -3.15 -16.04 -4.97
N SER A 53 -4.39 -16.08 -4.49
CA SER A 53 -5.34 -17.17 -4.74
C SER A 53 -6.23 -16.95 -5.98
N GLU A 54 -6.11 -15.84 -6.69
CA GLU A 54 -6.88 -15.55 -7.91
C GLU A 54 -6.10 -15.93 -9.18
N ASN A 55 -5.59 -17.17 -9.23
CA ASN A 55 -5.05 -17.81 -10.45
C ASN A 55 -5.92 -19.00 -10.85
#